data_AF-A0A939KW16-F1
#
_entry.id   AF-A0A939KW16-F1
#
_cell.length_a   1.000
_cell.length_b   1.000
_cell.length_c   1.000
_cell.angle_alpha   90.00
_cell.angle_beta   90.00
_cell.angle_gamma   90.00
#
_symmetry.space_group_name_H-M   'P 1'
#
loop_
_entity.id
_entity.type
_entity.pdbx_description
1 polymer ?
#
loop_
_entity_poly.entity_id
_entity_poly.type
_entity_poly.pdbx_seq_one_letter_code
_entity_poly.pdbx_strand_id
1 'polypeptide(L)'
;MSTAIVTEKQYIEEREGCYRIAGKRVSLVKIVYAFLAGQSPESIVQSFPVLTLEEVYGAIKLYLANRTVIDDYLSAGEKIF
;
A
#
# COMPACT_ATOMS: atom_id res chain seq x y z
N MET A 1 24.09 8.90 19.33
CA MET A 1 22.80 8.83 18.62
C MET A 1 22.09 7.58 19.12
N SER A 2 20.83 7.68 19.55
CA SER A 2 20.09 6.52 20.05
C SER A 2 19.53 5.75 18.85
N THR A 3 19.95 4.50 18.68
CA THR A 3 19.42 3.61 17.64
C THR A 3 18.20 2.90 18.20
N ALA A 4 17.03 3.54 18.10
CA ALA A 4 15.78 2.86 18.39
C ALA A 4 15.40 1.99 17.18
N ILE A 5 15.30 0.68 17.38
CA ILE A 5 14.73 -0.24 16.38
C ILE A 5 13.22 -0.02 16.36
N VAL A 6 12.65 0.23 15.18
CA VAL A 6 11.20 0.28 15.00
C VAL A 6 10.68 -1.15 14.98
N THR A 7 9.88 -1.52 15.99
CA THR A 7 9.32 -2.88 16.13
C THR A 7 8.01 -3.06 15.37
N GLU A 8 7.12 -2.05 15.42
CA GLU A 8 5.81 -2.10 14.77
C GLU A 8 5.48 -0.74 14.15
N LYS A 9 5.15 -0.74 12.86
CA LYS A 9 4.70 0.44 12.11
C LYS A 9 3.46 0.10 11.32
N GLN A 10 2.43 0.94 11.48
CA GLN A 10 1.23 0.88 10.67
C GLN A 10 1.47 1.61 9.35
N TYR A 11 1.42 0.88 8.25
CA TYR A 11 1.64 1.44 6.90
C TYR A 11 0.34 1.90 6.23
N ILE A 12 -0.79 1.31 6.61
CA ILE A 12 -2.09 1.53 5.98
C ILE A 12 -3.08 2.06 7.00
N GLU A 13 -3.81 3.10 6.62
CA GLU A 13 -4.97 3.60 7.34
C GLU A 13 -6.23 3.43 6.50
N GLU A 14 -7.35 3.16 7.16
CA GLU A 14 -8.68 3.19 6.56
C GLU A 14 -9.32 4.54 6.90
N ARG A 15 -9.85 5.21 5.88
CA ARG A 15 -10.64 6.43 6.04
C ARG A 15 -11.82 6.41 5.08
N GLU A 16 -13.02 6.54 5.63
CA GLU A 16 -14.27 6.64 4.86
C GLU A 16 -14.45 5.46 3.90
N GLY A 17 -14.10 4.25 4.34
CA GLY A 17 -14.15 3.01 3.56
C GLY A 17 -12.99 2.85 2.58
N CYS A 18 -12.00 3.74 2.57
CA CYS A 18 -10.87 3.71 1.64
C CYS A 18 -9.54 3.43 2.35
N TYR A 19 -8.83 2.38 1.90
CA TYR A 19 -7.48 2.08 2.37
C TYR A 19 -6.41 2.96 1.69
N ARG A 20 -5.57 3.61 2.48
CA ARG A 20 -4.52 4.54 2.03
C ARG A 20 -3.22 4.30 2.78
N ILE A 21 -2.09 4.74 2.21
CA ILE A 21 -0.83 4.80 2.95
C ILE A 21 -0.99 5.80 4.11
N ALA A 22 -0.63 5.38 5.32
CA ALA A 22 -0.83 6.15 6.55
C ALA A 22 -0.22 7.55 6.45
N GLY A 23 -1.04 8.58 6.67
CA GLY A 23 -0.61 9.97 6.59
C GLY A 23 -0.41 10.50 5.16
N LYS A 24 -0.81 9.74 4.14
CA LYS A 24 -0.67 10.11 2.72
C LYS A 24 -2.01 9.97 2.00
N ARG A 25 -2.16 10.70 0.90
CA ARG A 25 -3.34 10.60 0.01
C ARG A 25 -3.21 9.50 -1.05
N VAL A 26 -2.20 8.65 -0.95
CA VAL A 26 -1.96 7.57 -1.92
C VAL A 26 -2.79 6.35 -1.51
N SER A 27 -3.65 5.90 -2.41
CA SER A 27 -4.49 4.71 -2.21
C SER A 27 -3.65 3.44 -2.22
N LEU A 28 -3.96 2.51 -1.32
CA LEU A 28 -3.38 1.16 -1.31
C LEU A 28 -3.59 0.46 -2.66
N VAL A 29 -4.76 0.66 -3.26
CA VAL A 29 -5.18 0.07 -4.53
C VAL A 29 -4.16 0.34 -5.65
N LYS A 30 -3.64 1.57 -5.74
CA LYS A 30 -2.67 1.93 -6.78
C LYS A 30 -1.35 1.17 -6.64
N ILE A 31 -0.92 0.92 -5.41
CA ILE A 31 0.31 0.18 -5.11
C ILE A 31 0.10 -1.30 -5.46
N VAL A 32 -1.04 -1.87 -5.08
CA VAL A 32 -1.38 -3.27 -5.37
C VAL A 32 -1.50 -3.51 -6.88
N TYR A 33 -2.20 -2.65 -7.62
CA TYR A 33 -2.28 -2.79 -9.08
C TYR A 33 -0.91 -2.71 -9.75
N ALA A 34 -0.05 -1.75 -9.36
CA ALA A 34 1.28 -1.63 -9.94
C ALA A 34 2.14 -2.88 -9.65
N PHE A 35 2.05 -3.42 -8.44
CA PHE A 35 2.73 -4.66 -8.06
C PHE A 35 2.22 -5.86 -8.87
N LEU A 36 0.89 -6.02 -9.00
CA LEU A 36 0.28 -7.09 -9.80
C LEU A 36 0.58 -6.96 -11.29
N ALA A 37 0.80 -5.74 -11.79
CA ALA A 37 1.28 -5.49 -13.15
C ALA A 37 2.78 -5.81 -13.36
N GLY A 38 3.46 -6.34 -12.34
CA GLY A 38 4.86 -6.79 -12.41
C GLY A 38 5.88 -5.69 -12.17
N GLN A 39 5.48 -4.49 -11.73
CA GLN A 39 6.44 -3.46 -11.36
C GLN A 39 7.18 -3.84 -10.07
N SER A 40 8.48 -3.57 -10.03
CA SER A 40 9.26 -3.73 -8.80
C SER A 40 8.86 -2.65 -7.77
N PRO A 41 9.01 -2.92 -6.46
CA PRO A 41 8.77 -1.91 -5.42
C PRO A 41 9.53 -0.60 -5.65
N GLU A 42 10.76 -0.67 -6.15
CA GLU A 42 11.60 0.49 -6.48
C GLU A 42 11.02 1.30 -7.64
N SER A 43 10.46 0.63 -8.66
CA SER A 43 9.78 1.29 -9.79
C SER A 43 8.46 1.93 -9.34
N ILE A 44 7.75 1.29 -8.40
CA ILE A 44 6.53 1.85 -7.81
C ILE A 44 6.85 3.14 -7.04
N VAL A 45 7.92 3.17 -6.25
CA VAL A 45 8.35 4.41 -5.55
C VAL A 45 8.64 5.54 -6.55
N GLN A 46 9.26 5.26 -7.69
CA GLN A 46 9.48 6.28 -8.73
C GLN A 46 8.17 6.87 -9.26
N SER A 47 7.11 6.06 -9.31
CA SER A 47 5.76 6.50 -9.71
C SER A 47 5.01 7.27 -8.61
N PHE A 48 5.44 7.12 -7.34
CA PHE A 48 4.84 7.80 -6.18
C PHE A 48 5.93 8.45 -5.31
N PRO A 49 6.53 9.59 -5.73
CA PRO A 49 7.68 10.19 -5.03
C PRO A 49 7.42 10.63 -3.58
N VAL A 50 6.15 10.70 -3.17
CA VAL A 50 5.75 11.00 -1.78
C VAL A 50 5.84 9.79 -0.84
N LEU A 51 6.08 8.60 -1.39
CA LEU A 51 6.24 7.35 -0.67
C LEU A 51 7.70 6.98 -0.52
N THR A 52 8.00 6.33 0.58
CA THR A 52 9.27 5.64 0.83
C THR A 52 9.20 4.20 0.32
N LEU A 53 10.36 3.61 0.05
CA LEU A 53 10.45 2.19 -0.30
C LEU A 53 9.88 1.28 0.79
N GLU A 54 10.12 1.64 2.06
CA GLU A 54 9.56 0.95 3.23
C GLU A 54 8.02 0.94 3.22
N GLU A 55 7.38 2.08 2.94
CA GLU A 55 5.91 2.16 2.85
C GLU A 55 5.34 1.32 1.71
N VAL A 56 6.02 1.27 0.56
CA VAL A 56 5.64 0.41 -0.57
C VAL A 56 5.73 -1.07 -0.19
N TYR A 57 6.84 -1.48 0.44
CA TYR A 57 6.96 -2.85 0.95
C TYR A 57 5.91 -3.16 2.03
N GLY A 58 5.59 -2.20 2.91
CA GLY A 58 4.55 -2.33 3.91
C GLY A 58 3.16 -2.55 3.30
N ALA A 59 2.84 -1.82 2.24
CA ALA A 59 1.60 -2.00 1.48
C ALA A 59 1.53 -3.36 0.78
N ILE A 60 2.62 -3.80 0.14
CA ILE A 60 2.71 -5.11 -0.52
C ILE A 60 2.60 -6.24 0.50
N LYS A 61 3.28 -6.13 1.65
CA LYS A 61 3.15 -7.10 2.76
C LYS A 61 1.70 -7.22 3.21
N LEU A 62 1.01 -6.10 3.41
CA LEU A 62 -0.40 -6.11 3.83
C LEU A 62 -1.28 -6.78 2.77
N TYR A 63 -1.06 -6.49 1.49
CA TYR A 63 -1.76 -7.15 0.40
C TYR A 63 -1.56 -8.66 0.41
N LEU A 64 -0.31 -9.12 0.44
CA LEU A 64 0.02 -10.54 0.41
C LEU A 64 -0.55 -11.30 1.62
N ALA A 65 -0.57 -10.66 2.79
CA ALA A 65 -1.15 -11.24 4.00
C ALA A 65 -2.69 -11.31 4.00
N ASN A 66 -3.35 -10.47 3.19
CA ASN A 66 -4.82 -10.33 3.18
C ASN A 66 -5.40 -10.45 1.76
N ARG A 67 -4.75 -11.25 0.90
CA ARG A 67 -4.97 -11.24 -0.54
C ARG A 67 -6.45 -11.38 -0.92
N THR A 68 -7.14 -12.38 -0.38
CA THR A 68 -8.58 -12.60 -0.66
C THR A 68 -9.42 -11.37 -0.32
N VAL A 69 -9.24 -10.81 0.88
CA VAL A 69 -10.01 -9.64 1.36
C VAL A 69 -9.74 -8.41 0.49
N ILE A 70 -8.48 -8.19 0.13
CA ILE A 70 -8.10 -7.03 -0.69
C ILE A 70 -8.53 -7.24 -2.15
N ASP A 71 -8.44 -8.44 -2.71
CA ASP A 71 -8.92 -8.75 -4.07
C ASP A 71 -10.45 -8.54 -4.17
N ASP A 72 -11.21 -8.91 -3.14
CA ASP A 72 -12.66 -8.65 -3.07
C ASP A 72 -12.97 -7.14 -2.99
N TYR A 73 -12.22 -6.41 -2.16
CA TYR A 73 -12.33 -4.95 -2.05
C TYR A 73 -11.99 -4.25 -3.38
N LEU A 74 -10.93 -4.69 -4.07
CA LEU A 74 -10.54 -4.19 -5.39
C LEU A 74 -11.64 -4.42 -6.42
N SER A 75 -12.20 -5.62 -6.44
CA SER A 75 -13.29 -6.01 -7.36
C SER A 75 -14.58 -5.22 -7.11
N ALA A 76 -14.83 -4.83 -5.85
CA ALA A 76 -15.96 -3.96 -5.51
C ALA A 76 -15.72 -2.51 -5.96
N GLY A 77 -14.49 -2.00 -5.77
CA GLY A 77 -14.10 -0.63 -6.17
C GLY A 77 -14.03 -0.42 -7.69
N GLU A 78 -13.65 -1.44 -8.46
CA GLU A 78 -13.62 -1.40 -9.94
C GLU A 78 -15.01 -1.23 -10.56
N LYS A 79 -16.08 -1.62 -9.84
CA LYS A 79 -17.47 -1.48 -10.29
C LYS A 79 -18.06 -0.08 -10.08
N ILE A 80 -17.35 0.83 -9.41
CA ILE A 80 -17.85 2.15 -8.99
C ILE A 80 -17.26 3.29 -9.87
N PHE A 81 -16.50 2.94 -10.91
CA PHE A 81 -15.98 3.82 -11.95
C PHE A 81 -16.47 3.37 -13.32
#